data_AF-A0A2W7U6C2-F1
#
_entry.id   AF-A0A2W7U6C2-F1
#
_cell.length_a   1.000
_cell.length_b   1.000
_cell.length_c   1.000
_cell.angle_alpha   90.00
_cell.angle_beta   90.00
_cell.angle_gamma   90.00
#
_symmetry.space_group_name_H-M   'P 1'
#
loop_
_entity.id
_entity.type
_entity.pdbx_description
1 polymer ?
#
loop_
_entity_poly.entity_id
_entity_poly.type
_entity_poly.pdbx_seq_one_letter_code
_entity_poly.pdbx_strand_id
1 'polypeptide(L)'
;MKLQTMKNYEPSFKENVVKLSYERGKGQIASFARELGIAPDFLYKWRQDFEKFGTGSFCGSGHVKLTPEQAVIFNLEKKIKDSKITLEILKKGTKYVSQGKIMTKQFIENNKSEFSIQKICAVLEVSETTYYRRKKQELTDTESRMILLKQEITSIFYEFKQRYGCTKITKELQSRGFKIKNSSVKFYMRMLGLRSKVKRNYKVTTDSHHNHYVVPNVLNRGFTVNEPAKTWVSDITYIQTTKGFLYLTIVMDLFDRKIIGWSLSTKMSTKATTLPAWEMAVNNRKITKDLIFHSDRGIQYANKIFTNTLDSYKCVRRSMSRKQNHTDNAVSESFFSSFKKELINRNKLLPRKQMRADVYEYIENWYNKKRRHSFLGYKTIEEFDKINLI
;
A
#
# COMPACT_ATOMS: atom_id res chain seq x y z
N MET A 1 -73.11 36.30 12.83
CA MET A 1 -72.66 35.29 13.83
C MET A 1 -71.17 35.55 14.10
N LYS A 2 -70.82 36.30 15.16
CA LYS A 2 -69.42 36.63 15.46
C LYS A 2 -68.77 35.41 16.11
N LEU A 3 -67.75 34.84 15.46
CA LEU A 3 -66.86 33.83 16.04
C LEU A 3 -66.19 34.46 17.28
N GLN A 4 -66.61 34.05 18.48
CA GLN A 4 -65.88 34.34 19.71
C GLN A 4 -64.52 33.65 19.61
N THR A 5 -63.47 34.45 19.44
CA THR A 5 -62.09 33.99 19.55
C THR A 5 -61.90 33.39 20.95
N MET A 6 -61.57 32.09 21.03
CA MET A 6 -61.21 31.46 22.30
C MET A 6 -59.99 32.17 22.87
N LYS A 7 -60.15 32.86 24.02
CA LYS A 7 -59.01 33.39 24.77
C LYS A 7 -58.13 32.22 25.22
N ASN A 8 -56.90 32.16 24.70
CA ASN A 8 -55.89 31.21 25.16
C ASN A 8 -55.18 31.79 26.39
N TYR A 9 -55.35 31.13 27.53
CA TYR A 9 -54.65 31.50 28.77
C TYR A 9 -53.39 30.64 28.95
N GLU A 10 -52.31 31.28 29.38
CA GLU A 10 -51.04 30.63 29.69
C GLU A 10 -51.20 29.60 30.84
N PRO A 11 -50.51 28.45 30.81
CA PRO A 11 -50.56 27.45 31.88
C PRO A 11 -50.26 28.01 33.29
N SER A 12 -49.24 28.86 33.39
CA SER A 12 -48.82 29.54 34.63
C SER A 12 -49.94 30.42 35.20
N PHE A 13 -50.63 31.14 34.33
CA PHE A 13 -51.78 31.97 34.69
C PHE A 13 -52.94 31.11 35.22
N LYS A 14 -53.30 30.02 34.54
CA LYS A 14 -54.38 29.11 34.98
C LYS A 14 -54.10 28.52 36.36
N GLU A 15 -52.85 28.11 36.60
CA GLU A 15 -52.42 27.54 37.88
C GLU A 15 -52.54 28.55 39.02
N ASN A 16 -52.03 29.77 38.81
CA ASN A 16 -52.10 30.84 39.82
C ASN A 16 -53.54 31.24 40.13
N VAL A 17 -54.38 31.40 39.11
CA VAL A 17 -55.80 31.74 39.28
C VAL A 17 -56.53 30.65 40.07
N VAL A 18 -56.24 29.37 39.81
CA VAL A 18 -56.85 28.27 40.55
C VAL A 18 -56.40 28.26 42.02
N LYS A 19 -55.10 28.43 42.30
CA LYS A 19 -54.57 28.50 43.67
C LYS A 19 -55.23 29.63 44.49
N LEU A 20 -55.26 30.84 43.93
CA LEU A 20 -55.90 32.01 44.55
C LEU A 20 -57.42 31.79 44.76
N SER A 21 -58.08 31.01 43.89
CA SER A 21 -59.49 30.69 44.05
C SER A 21 -59.80 29.73 45.21
N TYR A 22 -58.82 28.96 45.67
CA TYR A 22 -58.95 28.13 46.88
C TYR A 22 -58.81 28.99 48.15
N GLU A 23 -57.94 30.00 48.14
CA GLU A 23 -57.70 30.91 49.27
C GLU A 23 -58.92 31.80 49.59
N ARG A 24 -59.70 32.22 48.58
CA ARG A 24 -60.90 33.06 48.76
C ARG A 24 -62.20 32.32 49.17
N GLY A 25 -62.21 30.99 49.15
CA GLY A 25 -63.38 30.18 49.52
C GLY A 25 -64.42 29.93 48.41
N LYS A 26 -65.19 28.83 48.52
CA LYS A 26 -66.07 28.30 47.45
C LYS A 26 -67.23 29.22 47.04
N GLY A 27 -67.68 30.12 47.92
CA GLY A 27 -68.83 31.02 47.67
C GLY A 27 -68.54 32.20 46.73
N GLN A 28 -67.26 32.48 46.41
CA GLN A 28 -66.86 33.69 45.69
C GLN A 28 -66.33 33.44 44.26
N ILE A 29 -66.42 32.20 43.76
CA ILE A 29 -65.82 31.78 42.48
C ILE A 29 -66.33 32.63 41.30
N ALA A 30 -67.64 32.87 41.24
CA ALA A 30 -68.24 33.65 40.16
C ALA A 30 -67.88 35.14 40.21
N SER A 31 -67.65 35.70 41.40
CA SER A 31 -67.19 37.09 41.57
C SER A 31 -65.72 37.22 41.18
N PHE A 32 -64.89 36.30 41.64
CA PHE A 32 -63.45 36.28 41.35
C PHE A 32 -63.14 36.04 39.87
N ALA A 33 -63.89 35.15 39.21
CA ALA A 33 -63.77 34.96 37.76
C ALA A 33 -64.09 36.25 36.99
N ARG A 34 -65.13 36.98 37.42
CA ARG A 34 -65.53 38.27 36.82
C ARG A 34 -64.48 39.37 37.04
N GLU A 35 -63.87 39.46 38.22
CA GLU A 35 -62.75 40.39 38.51
C GLU A 35 -61.57 40.19 37.56
N LEU A 36 -61.26 38.93 37.23
CA LEU A 36 -60.15 38.57 36.34
C LEU A 36 -60.53 38.58 34.85
N GLY A 37 -61.78 38.91 34.50
CA GLY A 37 -62.27 38.91 33.12
C GLY A 37 -62.38 37.52 32.49
N ILE A 38 -62.57 36.48 33.30
CA ILE A 38 -62.69 35.06 32.92
C ILE A 38 -64.16 34.62 33.10
N ALA A 39 -64.69 33.79 32.18
CA ALA A 39 -66.03 33.23 32.39
C ALA A 39 -66.02 32.24 33.58
N PRO A 40 -66.97 32.31 34.53
CA PRO A 40 -67.00 31.45 35.71
C PRO A 40 -66.87 29.95 35.41
N ASP A 41 -67.48 29.48 34.33
CA ASP A 41 -67.44 28.07 33.89
C ASP A 41 -66.01 27.56 33.62
N PHE A 42 -65.13 28.43 33.10
CA PHE A 42 -63.73 28.07 32.92
C PHE A 42 -63.02 27.86 34.25
N LEU A 43 -63.30 28.72 35.25
CA LEU A 43 -62.68 28.60 36.56
C LEU A 43 -63.17 27.34 37.31
N TYR A 44 -64.46 27.00 37.21
CA TYR A 44 -64.98 25.74 37.74
C TYR A 44 -64.30 24.52 37.10
N LYS A 45 -64.17 24.52 35.76
CA LYS A 45 -63.50 23.45 35.03
C LYS A 45 -62.02 23.35 35.38
N TRP A 46 -61.32 24.48 35.51
CA TRP A 46 -59.91 24.51 35.89
C TRP A 46 -59.69 24.03 37.32
N ARG A 47 -60.59 24.34 38.27
CA ARG A 47 -60.54 23.79 39.64
C ARG A 47 -60.75 22.27 39.65
N GLN A 48 -61.75 21.76 38.92
CA GLN A 48 -61.97 20.32 38.81
C GLN A 48 -60.78 19.59 38.16
N ASP A 49 -60.19 20.19 37.14
CA ASP A 49 -58.99 19.66 36.50
C ASP A 49 -57.79 19.70 37.46
N PHE A 50 -57.59 20.78 38.21
CA PHE A 50 -56.50 20.95 39.18
C PHE A 50 -56.61 20.03 40.39
N GLU A 51 -57.84 19.76 40.86
CA GLU A 51 -58.09 18.82 41.94
C GLU A 51 -57.71 17.38 41.54
N LYS A 52 -57.89 17.01 40.26
CA LYS A 52 -57.56 15.67 39.75
C LYS A 52 -56.10 15.50 39.32
N PHE A 53 -55.50 16.53 38.70
CA PHE A 53 -54.18 16.40 38.06
C PHE A 53 -53.11 17.38 38.60
N GLY A 54 -53.46 18.21 39.59
CA GLY A 54 -52.53 19.16 40.22
C GLY A 54 -51.89 20.12 39.21
N THR A 55 -50.58 20.28 39.28
CA THR A 55 -49.82 21.10 38.31
C THR A 55 -49.80 20.49 36.89
N GLY A 56 -50.15 19.21 36.75
CA GLY A 56 -50.30 18.52 35.47
C GLY A 56 -51.57 18.86 34.70
N SER A 57 -52.48 19.65 35.27
CA SER A 57 -53.79 19.98 34.68
C SER A 57 -53.73 20.90 33.46
N PHE A 58 -52.65 21.65 33.30
CA PHE A 58 -52.51 22.71 32.30
C PHE A 58 -51.38 22.47 31.28
N CYS A 59 -51.12 21.21 30.93
CA CYS A 59 -50.03 20.77 30.04
C CYS A 59 -50.16 21.13 28.54
N GLY A 60 -51.13 21.95 28.14
CA GLY A 60 -51.31 22.38 26.74
C GLY A 60 -52.01 21.36 25.84
N SER A 61 -52.41 21.78 24.64
CA SER A 61 -53.11 20.92 23.68
C SER A 61 -52.20 19.81 23.14
N GLY A 62 -52.68 18.56 23.14
CA GLY A 62 -51.94 17.40 22.63
C GLY A 62 -51.12 16.64 23.68
N HIS A 63 -51.09 17.11 24.93
CA HIS A 63 -50.46 16.41 26.05
C HIS A 63 -51.51 15.74 26.95
N VAL A 64 -51.24 14.51 27.37
CA VAL A 64 -52.10 13.76 28.30
C VAL A 64 -51.97 14.39 29.70
N LYS A 65 -53.11 14.71 30.32
CA LYS A 65 -53.15 15.14 31.72
C LYS A 65 -52.80 13.95 32.61
N LEU A 66 -51.70 14.07 33.35
CA LEU A 66 -51.22 13.03 34.26
C LEU A 66 -51.41 13.48 35.70
N THR A 67 -51.78 12.56 36.59
CA THR A 67 -51.71 12.83 38.03
C THR A 67 -50.24 13.01 38.44
N PRO A 68 -49.94 13.65 39.59
CA PRO A 68 -48.56 13.78 40.07
C PRO A 68 -47.82 12.44 40.15
N GLU A 69 -48.50 11.39 40.61
CA GLU A 69 -47.96 10.02 40.68
C GLU A 69 -47.69 9.44 39.29
N GLN A 70 -48.63 9.59 38.35
CA GLN A 70 -48.45 9.15 36.96
C GLN A 70 -47.32 9.92 36.26
N ALA A 71 -47.14 11.20 36.56
CA ALA A 71 -46.04 11.99 36.03
C ALA A 71 -44.68 11.50 36.55
N VAL A 72 -44.59 11.10 37.84
CA VAL A 72 -43.39 10.49 38.41
C VAL A 72 -43.11 9.15 37.73
N ILE A 73 -44.11 8.27 37.61
CA ILE A 73 -43.98 6.97 36.95
C ILE A 73 -43.50 7.15 35.50
N PHE A 74 -44.16 8.03 34.74
CA PHE A 74 -43.78 8.32 33.36
C PHE A 74 -42.33 8.81 33.23
N ASN A 75 -41.89 9.71 34.12
CA ASN A 75 -40.52 10.20 34.11
C ASN A 75 -39.50 9.12 34.49
N LEU A 76 -39.83 8.24 35.44
CA LEU A 76 -39.00 7.11 35.81
C LEU A 76 -38.90 6.08 34.68
N GLU A 77 -40.02 5.72 34.05
CA GLU A 77 -40.04 4.83 32.90
C GLU A 77 -39.22 5.37 31.74
N LYS A 78 -39.34 6.68 31.46
CA LYS A 78 -38.52 7.38 30.46
C LYS A 78 -37.04 7.30 30.79
N LYS A 79 -36.65 7.54 32.05
CA LYS A 79 -35.26 7.39 32.51
C LYS A 79 -34.76 5.96 32.38
N ILE A 80 -35.56 4.97 32.76
CA ILE A 80 -35.21 3.54 32.65
C ILE A 80 -34.97 3.18 31.18
N LYS A 81 -35.85 3.61 30.28
CA LYS A 81 -35.70 3.38 28.83
C LYS A 81 -34.43 4.03 28.29
N ASP A 82 -34.15 5.27 28.67
CA ASP A 82 -32.96 6.01 28.24
C ASP A 82 -31.65 5.37 28.76
N SER A 83 -31.64 4.93 30.01
CA SER A 83 -30.52 4.20 30.62
C SER A 83 -30.26 2.86 29.94
N LYS A 84 -31.32 2.11 29.59
CA LYS A 84 -31.20 0.83 28.85
C LYS A 84 -30.54 1.03 27.49
N ILE A 85 -31.00 2.03 26.73
CA ILE A 85 -30.43 2.39 25.41
C ILE A 85 -28.95 2.80 25.56
N THR A 86 -28.64 3.64 26.55
CA THR A 86 -27.27 4.10 26.83
C THR A 86 -26.33 2.91 27.10
N LEU A 87 -26.79 1.96 27.91
CA LEU A 87 -26.01 0.78 28.27
C LEU A 87 -25.80 -0.15 27.08
N GLU A 88 -26.79 -0.31 26.20
CA GLU A 88 -26.63 -1.05 24.94
C GLU A 88 -25.59 -0.41 24.03
N ILE A 89 -25.65 0.91 23.84
CA ILE A 89 -24.70 1.65 23.01
C ILE A 89 -23.28 1.51 23.57
N LEU A 90 -23.10 1.62 24.89
CA LEU A 90 -21.79 1.43 25.52
C LEU A 90 -21.25 0.01 25.32
N LYS A 91 -22.09 -1.01 25.55
CA LYS A 91 -21.69 -2.42 25.37
C LYS A 91 -21.29 -2.73 23.93
N LYS A 92 -22.07 -2.25 22.96
CA LYS A 92 -21.81 -2.53 21.53
C LYS A 92 -20.70 -1.64 20.96
N GLY A 93 -20.61 -0.38 21.40
CA GLY A 93 -19.86 0.70 20.75
C GLY A 93 -18.45 0.98 21.26
N THR A 94 -18.17 0.77 22.56
CA THR A 94 -16.88 1.13 23.20
C THR A 94 -15.66 0.53 22.49
N LYS A 95 -15.75 -0.73 22.02
CA LYS A 95 -14.68 -1.39 21.25
C LYS A 95 -14.34 -0.69 19.93
N TYR A 96 -15.29 0.00 19.30
CA TYR A 96 -15.07 0.70 18.04
C TYR A 96 -14.46 2.09 18.25
N VAL A 97 -14.59 2.65 19.45
CA VAL A 97 -13.92 3.91 19.83
C VAL A 97 -12.42 3.67 19.99
N SER A 98 -12.02 2.60 20.69
CA SER A 98 -10.60 2.26 20.90
C SER A 98 -9.85 1.89 19.60
N GLN A 99 -10.56 1.42 18.58
CA GLN A 99 -10.02 1.12 17.24
C GLN A 99 -9.86 2.37 16.35
N GLY A 100 -10.24 3.54 16.86
CA GLY A 100 -10.08 4.82 16.19
C GLY A 100 -11.25 5.23 15.30
N LYS A 101 -11.13 6.45 14.75
CA LYS A 101 -12.26 7.23 14.23
C LYS A 101 -13.00 6.61 13.03
N ILE A 102 -12.36 5.74 12.25
CA ILE A 102 -12.98 5.05 11.10
C ILE A 102 -13.97 4.00 11.58
N MET A 103 -13.54 3.16 12.53
CA MET A 103 -14.37 2.11 13.11
C MET A 103 -15.55 2.70 13.88
N THR A 104 -15.34 3.83 14.57
CA THR A 104 -16.42 4.59 15.22
C THR A 104 -17.48 5.08 14.22
N LYS A 105 -17.07 5.58 13.04
CA LYS A 105 -18.02 5.99 11.97
C LYS A 105 -18.84 4.80 11.47
N GLN A 106 -18.20 3.65 11.24
CA GLN A 106 -18.90 2.43 10.82
C GLN A 106 -19.93 1.97 11.85
N PHE A 107 -19.59 2.01 13.14
CA PHE A 107 -20.54 1.70 14.20
C PHE A 107 -21.78 2.60 14.16
N ILE A 108 -21.59 3.93 14.03
CA ILE A 108 -22.70 4.89 13.95
C ILE A 108 -23.59 4.59 12.73
N GLU A 109 -23.00 4.31 11.55
CA GLU A 109 -23.78 4.01 10.34
C GLU A 109 -24.57 2.70 10.45
N ASN A 110 -24.01 1.67 11.08
CA ASN A 110 -24.66 0.37 11.23
C ASN A 110 -25.80 0.37 12.26
N ASN A 111 -25.81 1.32 13.21
CA ASN A 111 -26.77 1.37 14.30
C ASN A 111 -27.75 2.57 14.19
N LYS A 112 -27.70 3.35 13.10
CA LYS A 112 -28.55 4.53 12.90
C LYS A 112 -30.05 4.23 12.75
N SER A 113 -30.41 2.99 12.45
CA SER A 113 -31.80 2.51 12.38
C SER A 113 -32.35 2.12 13.75
N GLU A 114 -31.47 1.78 14.69
CA GLU A 114 -31.82 1.28 16.04
C GLU A 114 -31.74 2.41 17.08
N PHE A 115 -30.77 3.32 16.95
CA PHE A 115 -30.58 4.45 17.86
C PHE A 115 -30.44 5.77 17.10
N SER A 116 -30.84 6.88 17.73
CA SER A 116 -30.61 8.20 17.15
C SER A 116 -29.11 8.55 17.14
N ILE A 117 -28.65 9.19 16.07
CA ILE A 117 -27.24 9.58 15.89
C ILE A 117 -26.79 10.49 17.03
N GLN A 118 -27.65 11.43 17.45
CA GLN A 118 -27.42 12.30 18.62
C GLN A 118 -27.13 11.48 19.88
N LYS A 119 -27.92 10.43 20.15
CA LYS A 119 -27.73 9.60 21.33
C LYS A 119 -26.44 8.79 21.23
N ILE A 120 -26.13 8.18 20.08
CA ILE A 120 -24.88 7.44 19.89
C ILE A 120 -23.66 8.34 20.11
N CYS A 121 -23.66 9.52 19.49
CA CYS A 121 -22.59 10.50 19.60
C CYS A 121 -22.40 10.99 21.04
N ALA A 122 -23.49 11.31 21.74
CA ALA A 122 -23.43 11.73 23.15
C ALA A 122 -22.87 10.63 24.06
N VAL A 123 -23.31 9.37 23.89
CA VAL A 123 -22.89 8.24 24.72
C VAL A 123 -21.43 7.84 24.48
N LEU A 124 -20.94 7.93 23.24
CA LEU A 124 -19.57 7.59 22.86
C LEU A 124 -18.60 8.78 22.91
N GLU A 125 -19.05 9.95 23.40
CA GLU A 125 -18.28 11.19 23.46
C GLU A 125 -17.69 11.63 22.11
N VAL A 126 -18.47 11.47 21.04
CA VAL A 126 -18.10 11.85 19.67
C VAL A 126 -18.85 13.12 19.26
N SER A 127 -18.13 14.05 18.63
CA SER A 127 -18.73 15.25 18.05
C SER A 127 -19.66 14.92 16.86
N GLU A 128 -20.95 15.24 17.02
CA GLU A 128 -21.98 15.10 15.98
C GLU A 128 -21.65 15.93 14.74
N THR A 129 -21.19 17.17 14.92
CA THR A 129 -20.75 18.05 13.83
C THR A 129 -19.58 17.46 13.04
N THR A 130 -18.64 16.80 13.73
CA THR A 130 -17.52 16.09 13.10
C THR A 130 -18.00 14.87 12.31
N TYR A 131 -18.99 14.13 12.81
CA TYR A 131 -19.60 13.01 12.10
C TYR A 131 -20.27 13.48 10.80
N TYR A 132 -21.16 14.47 10.85
CA TYR A 132 -21.85 14.96 9.65
C TYR A 132 -20.90 15.61 8.63
N ARG A 133 -19.89 16.36 9.08
CA ARG A 133 -18.84 16.91 8.21
C ARG A 133 -18.09 15.80 7.44
N ARG A 134 -17.76 14.69 8.11
CA ARG A 134 -17.10 13.53 7.52
C ARG A 134 -18.02 12.59 6.75
N LYS A 135 -19.34 12.71 6.93
CA LYS A 135 -20.33 12.02 6.11
C LYS A 135 -20.49 12.70 4.76
N LYS A 136 -20.41 14.04 4.73
CA LYS A 136 -20.42 14.84 3.50
C LYS A 136 -19.16 14.68 2.64
N GLN A 137 -18.02 14.31 3.23
CA GLN A 137 -16.83 13.94 2.47
C GLN A 137 -16.91 12.45 2.11
N GLU A 138 -17.16 12.12 0.84
CA GLU A 138 -17.22 10.74 0.33
C GLU A 138 -15.89 9.99 0.55
N LEU A 139 -14.77 10.69 0.38
CA LEU A 139 -13.42 10.23 0.73
C LEU A 139 -12.64 11.43 1.27
N THR A 140 -11.91 11.23 2.37
CA THR A 140 -10.92 12.22 2.80
C THR A 140 -9.74 12.22 1.82
N ASP A 141 -9.02 13.34 1.68
CA ASP A 141 -7.82 13.42 0.83
C ASP A 141 -6.79 12.33 1.15
N THR A 142 -6.74 11.93 2.43
CA THR A 142 -5.87 10.86 2.90
C THR A 142 -6.30 9.49 2.36
N GLU A 143 -7.60 9.21 2.33
CA GLU A 143 -8.16 7.97 1.78
C GLU A 143 -7.97 7.92 0.26
N SER A 144 -8.26 9.01 -0.45
CA SER A 144 -8.03 9.11 -1.89
C SER A 144 -6.55 8.89 -2.25
N ARG A 145 -5.63 9.52 -1.50
CA ARG A 145 -4.18 9.30 -1.67
C ARG A 145 -3.78 7.87 -1.39
N MET A 146 -4.38 7.23 -0.37
CA MET A 146 -4.11 5.84 -0.04
C MET A 146 -4.57 4.89 -1.15
N ILE A 147 -5.76 5.12 -1.72
CA ILE A 147 -6.31 4.34 -2.83
C ILE A 147 -5.38 4.45 -4.04
N LEU A 148 -5.02 5.68 -4.43
CA LEU A 148 -4.10 5.94 -5.54
C LEU A 148 -2.75 5.22 -5.33
N LEU A 149 -2.16 5.33 -4.14
CA LEU A 149 -0.89 4.66 -3.83
C LEU A 149 -1.00 3.13 -3.93
N LYS A 150 -2.09 2.53 -3.47
CA LYS A 150 -2.30 1.09 -3.58
C LYS A 150 -2.46 0.65 -5.04
N GLN A 151 -3.19 1.43 -5.84
CA GLN A 151 -3.35 1.19 -7.28
C GLN A 151 -2.00 1.27 -8.00
N GLU A 152 -1.21 2.31 -7.75
CA GLU A 152 0.12 2.48 -8.36
C GLU A 152 1.11 1.40 -7.94
N ILE A 153 1.14 1.02 -6.65
CA ILE A 153 1.96 -0.11 -6.18
C ILE A 153 1.60 -1.40 -6.93
N THR A 154 0.30 -1.63 -7.13
CA THR A 154 -0.21 -2.83 -7.81
C THR A 154 0.13 -2.79 -9.29
N SER A 155 -0.05 -1.63 -9.94
CA SER A 155 0.31 -1.39 -11.34
C SER A 155 1.78 -1.68 -11.60
N ILE A 156 2.68 -1.03 -10.84
CA ILE A 156 4.14 -1.25 -10.92
C ILE A 156 4.49 -2.72 -10.69
N PHE A 157 3.86 -3.37 -9.70
CA PHE A 157 4.15 -4.77 -9.40
C PHE A 157 3.87 -5.69 -10.60
N TYR A 158 2.76 -5.49 -11.31
CA TYR A 158 2.40 -6.29 -12.48
C TYR A 158 3.14 -5.86 -13.76
N GLU A 159 3.35 -4.57 -13.95
CA GLU A 159 4.18 -4.01 -15.03
C GLU A 159 5.56 -4.67 -15.07
N PHE A 160 6.19 -4.81 -13.90
CA PHE A 160 7.49 -5.47 -13.76
C PHE A 160 7.42 -6.97 -13.56
N LYS A 161 6.35 -7.61 -14.04
CA LYS A 161 6.14 -9.07 -14.04
C LYS A 161 6.37 -9.69 -12.65
N GLN A 162 6.06 -8.94 -11.59
CA GLN A 162 6.19 -9.35 -10.18
C GLN A 162 7.64 -9.62 -9.74
N ARG A 163 8.63 -9.10 -10.47
CA ARG A 163 10.05 -9.22 -10.14
C ARG A 163 10.47 -8.27 -9.02
N TYR A 164 9.89 -7.07 -8.99
CA TYR A 164 10.25 -6.04 -8.01
C TYR A 164 9.68 -6.31 -6.62
N GLY A 165 10.54 -6.18 -5.61
CA GLY A 165 10.15 -6.09 -4.21
C GLY A 165 10.00 -4.63 -3.76
N CYS A 166 9.74 -4.43 -2.46
CA CYS A 166 9.39 -3.12 -1.90
C CYS A 166 10.39 -2.01 -2.26
N THR A 167 11.70 -2.27 -2.21
CA THR A 167 12.74 -1.27 -2.49
C THR A 167 12.69 -0.74 -3.93
N LYS A 168 12.57 -1.64 -4.90
CA LYS A 168 12.51 -1.23 -6.32
C LYS A 168 11.17 -0.56 -6.64
N ILE A 169 10.07 -1.04 -6.09
CA ILE A 169 8.75 -0.37 -6.22
C ILE A 169 8.79 1.04 -5.62
N THR A 170 9.44 1.21 -4.46
CA THR A 170 9.61 2.53 -3.85
C THR A 170 10.37 3.48 -4.78
N LYS A 171 11.45 2.99 -5.40
CA LYS A 171 12.28 3.80 -6.30
C LYS A 171 11.53 4.16 -7.59
N GLU A 172 10.72 3.25 -8.09
CA GLU A 172 9.84 3.51 -9.23
C GLU A 172 8.74 4.52 -8.92
N LEU A 173 8.11 4.43 -7.74
CA LEU A 173 7.17 5.45 -7.29
C LEU A 173 7.84 6.83 -7.17
N GLN A 174 9.06 6.86 -6.63
CA GLN A 174 9.84 8.10 -6.52
C GLN A 174 10.18 8.69 -7.89
N SER A 175 10.54 7.88 -8.89
CA SER A 175 10.79 8.36 -10.26
C SER A 175 9.51 8.87 -10.95
N ARG A 176 8.34 8.38 -10.55
CA ARG A 176 7.02 8.87 -10.99
C ARG A 176 6.51 10.09 -10.19
N GLY A 177 7.35 10.67 -9.33
CA GLY A 177 7.03 11.89 -8.55
C GLY A 177 6.38 11.64 -7.18
N PHE A 178 6.18 10.39 -6.77
CA PHE A 178 5.58 10.10 -5.46
C PHE A 178 6.59 10.27 -4.31
N LYS A 179 6.26 11.13 -3.35
CA LYS A 179 6.99 11.26 -2.08
C LYS A 179 6.55 10.18 -1.10
N ILE A 180 7.20 9.01 -1.15
CA ILE A 180 6.88 7.86 -0.28
C ILE A 180 8.15 7.18 0.28
N LYS A 181 8.05 6.72 1.53
CA LYS A 181 9.09 5.94 2.22
C LYS A 181 8.94 4.44 1.94
N ASN A 182 10.06 3.71 1.99
CA ASN A 182 10.06 2.26 1.78
C ASN A 182 9.17 1.50 2.77
N SER A 183 9.10 1.96 4.03
CA SER A 183 8.26 1.37 5.08
C SER A 183 6.77 1.42 4.70
N SER A 184 6.30 2.53 4.12
CA SER A 184 4.92 2.68 3.66
C SER A 184 4.60 1.74 2.50
N VAL A 185 5.50 1.63 1.52
CA VAL A 185 5.34 0.67 0.41
C VAL A 185 5.30 -0.77 0.93
N LYS A 186 6.20 -1.12 1.85
CA LYS A 186 6.23 -2.45 2.50
C LYS A 186 4.91 -2.75 3.24
N PHE A 187 4.35 -1.76 3.94
CA PHE A 187 3.06 -1.88 4.62
C PHE A 187 1.93 -2.14 3.61
N TYR A 188 1.80 -1.32 2.56
CA TYR A 188 0.74 -1.49 1.56
C TYR A 188 0.88 -2.78 0.75
N MET A 189 2.10 -3.18 0.37
CA MET A 189 2.33 -4.48 -0.28
C MET A 189 1.88 -5.65 0.60
N ARG A 190 2.14 -5.58 1.93
CA ARG A 190 1.66 -6.59 2.88
C ARG A 190 0.14 -6.62 2.95
N MET A 191 -0.52 -5.47 3.02
CA MET A 191 -1.99 -5.39 3.01
C MET A 191 -2.60 -5.98 1.73
N LEU A 192 -1.96 -5.74 0.58
CA LEU A 192 -2.42 -6.20 -0.73
C LEU A 192 -2.01 -7.65 -1.04
N GLY A 193 -1.28 -8.33 -0.13
CA GLY A 193 -0.78 -9.69 -0.36
C GLY A 193 0.31 -9.80 -1.42
N LEU A 194 0.90 -8.68 -1.87
CA LEU A 194 1.88 -8.66 -2.96
C LEU A 194 3.27 -9.10 -2.47
N ARG A 195 3.83 -10.13 -3.09
CA ARG A 195 5.18 -10.65 -2.80
C ARG A 195 5.93 -10.91 -4.10
N SER A 196 7.20 -10.48 -4.17
CA SER A 196 8.05 -10.73 -5.34
C SER A 196 8.20 -12.24 -5.59
N LYS A 197 8.12 -12.65 -6.85
CA LYS A 197 8.22 -14.05 -7.30
C LYS A 197 9.65 -14.63 -7.20
N VAL A 198 10.65 -13.80 -6.90
CA VAL A 198 12.07 -14.16 -6.91
C VAL A 198 12.40 -15.01 -5.67
N LYS A 199 12.37 -16.35 -5.80
CA LYS A 199 12.79 -17.29 -4.73
C LYS A 199 14.31 -17.32 -4.57
N ARG A 200 14.82 -17.44 -3.34
CA ARG A 200 16.26 -17.52 -3.05
C ARG A 200 16.69 -18.99 -3.06
N ASN A 201 17.36 -19.42 -4.13
CA ASN A 201 18.04 -20.71 -4.17
C ASN A 201 19.56 -20.47 -4.15
N TYR A 202 20.26 -21.16 -3.26
CA TYR A 202 21.71 -21.24 -3.25
C TYR A 202 22.09 -22.62 -3.80
N LYS A 203 22.95 -22.66 -4.82
CA LYS A 203 23.53 -23.90 -5.30
C LYS A 203 24.96 -23.60 -5.72
N VAL A 204 25.90 -24.30 -5.10
CA VAL A 204 27.32 -24.27 -5.47
C VAL A 204 27.50 -25.21 -6.65
N THR A 205 28.14 -24.76 -7.72
CA THR A 205 28.53 -25.65 -8.81
C THR A 205 29.89 -25.28 -9.38
N THR A 206 30.76 -26.29 -9.31
CA THR A 206 31.75 -26.75 -10.31
C THR A 206 33.19 -26.72 -9.83
N ASP A 207 33.83 -27.88 -9.99
CA ASP A 207 35.23 -28.16 -9.76
C ASP A 207 36.10 -27.72 -10.95
N SER A 208 37.23 -27.07 -10.67
CA SER A 208 38.08 -26.36 -11.65
C SER A 208 39.47 -27.01 -11.74
N HIS A 209 39.50 -28.26 -12.21
CA HIS A 209 40.75 -29.00 -12.48
C HIS A 209 40.99 -29.14 -13.99
N HIS A 210 41.86 -28.30 -14.57
CA HIS A 210 42.47 -28.53 -15.88
C HIS A 210 43.78 -27.74 -16.07
N ASN A 211 44.62 -28.18 -17.00
CA ASN A 211 46.00 -27.70 -17.21
C ASN A 211 46.17 -26.69 -18.37
N HIS A 212 45.14 -25.91 -18.71
CA HIS A 212 45.13 -24.99 -19.86
C HIS A 212 45.71 -23.58 -19.60
N TYR A 213 45.80 -22.73 -20.64
CA TYR A 213 46.39 -21.37 -20.67
C TYR A 213 45.72 -20.38 -19.69
N VAL A 214 46.10 -20.46 -18.42
CA VAL A 214 45.58 -19.62 -17.34
C VAL A 214 46.47 -18.40 -17.11
N VAL A 215 45.87 -17.23 -16.86
CA VAL A 215 46.58 -15.98 -16.54
C VAL A 215 46.31 -15.51 -15.10
N PRO A 216 47.15 -14.63 -14.51
CA PRO A 216 46.92 -14.09 -13.17
C PRO A 216 45.62 -13.29 -13.03
N ASN A 217 45.15 -13.15 -11.78
CA ASN A 217 44.02 -12.27 -11.48
C ASN A 217 44.50 -10.82 -11.36
N VAL A 218 44.29 -10.03 -12.42
CA VAL A 218 44.61 -8.60 -12.48
C VAL A 218 43.46 -7.75 -11.94
N LEU A 219 42.20 -8.18 -12.16
CA LEU A 219 41.03 -7.43 -11.68
C LEU A 219 41.00 -7.32 -10.16
N ASN A 220 41.42 -8.38 -9.47
CA ASN A 220 41.53 -8.47 -8.01
C ASN A 220 40.31 -7.88 -7.27
N ARG A 221 39.10 -8.22 -7.74
CA ARG A 221 37.81 -7.77 -7.18
C ARG A 221 37.57 -6.24 -7.22
N GLY A 222 38.33 -5.50 -8.03
CA GLY A 222 38.11 -4.09 -8.34
C GLY A 222 36.88 -3.88 -9.21
N PHE A 223 35.68 -4.13 -8.65
CA PHE A 223 34.43 -4.13 -9.41
C PHE A 223 33.83 -2.75 -9.66
N THR A 224 34.42 -1.69 -9.09
CA THR A 224 34.02 -0.30 -9.29
C THR A 224 34.91 0.32 -10.33
N VAL A 225 34.30 0.75 -11.43
CA VAL A 225 34.99 1.25 -12.61
C VAL A 225 34.30 2.54 -13.03
N ASN A 226 35.07 3.59 -13.30
CA ASN A 226 34.55 4.95 -13.49
C ASN A 226 34.41 5.36 -14.96
N GLU A 227 34.82 4.50 -15.90
CA GLU A 227 34.73 4.76 -17.33
C GLU A 227 34.24 3.50 -18.06
N PRO A 228 33.43 3.65 -19.12
CA PRO A 228 33.04 2.52 -19.96
C PRO A 228 34.25 1.88 -20.65
N ALA A 229 34.13 0.61 -21.03
CA ALA A 229 35.14 -0.13 -21.78
C ALA A 229 36.52 -0.27 -21.10
N LYS A 230 36.60 -0.06 -19.78
CA LYS A 230 37.85 -0.26 -19.01
C LYS A 230 37.96 -1.66 -18.42
N THR A 231 36.84 -2.25 -17.99
CA THR A 231 36.82 -3.63 -17.50
C THR A 231 35.55 -4.34 -17.92
N TRP A 232 35.71 -5.45 -18.62
CA TRP A 232 34.64 -6.37 -18.95
C TRP A 232 34.79 -7.66 -18.18
N VAL A 233 33.68 -8.20 -17.68
CA VAL A 233 33.63 -9.53 -17.06
C VAL A 233 32.80 -10.48 -17.91
N SER A 234 33.20 -11.74 -17.94
CA SER A 234 32.51 -12.78 -18.68
C SER A 234 32.33 -14.03 -17.83
N ASP A 235 31.20 -14.71 -18.04
CA ASP A 235 30.91 -15.98 -17.38
C ASP A 235 29.90 -16.81 -18.20
N ILE A 236 29.85 -18.12 -17.94
CA ILE A 236 28.97 -19.08 -18.63
C ILE A 236 28.05 -19.76 -17.62
N THR A 237 26.76 -19.84 -17.95
CA THR A 237 25.81 -20.71 -17.23
C THR A 237 25.11 -21.65 -18.18
N TYR A 238 24.67 -22.80 -17.66
CA TYR A 238 23.71 -23.65 -18.35
C TYR A 238 22.27 -23.32 -17.94
N ILE A 239 21.34 -23.56 -18.85
CA ILE A 239 19.89 -23.39 -18.71
C ILE A 239 19.24 -24.71 -19.12
N GLN A 240 18.46 -25.30 -18.22
CA GLN A 240 17.72 -26.53 -18.52
C GLN A 240 16.49 -26.20 -19.38
N THR A 241 16.28 -27.00 -20.42
CA THR A 241 15.12 -26.92 -21.31
C THR A 241 14.38 -28.26 -21.32
N THR A 242 13.25 -28.35 -22.01
CA THR A 242 12.54 -29.64 -22.19
C THR A 242 13.37 -30.68 -22.94
N LYS A 243 14.36 -30.25 -23.73
CA LYS A 243 15.28 -31.13 -24.47
C LYS A 243 16.73 -30.70 -24.19
N GLY A 244 17.30 -31.20 -23.11
CA GLY A 244 18.70 -30.93 -22.73
C GLY A 244 18.96 -29.48 -22.32
N PHE A 245 20.19 -29.01 -22.50
CA PHE A 245 20.67 -27.71 -22.00
C PHE A 245 20.95 -26.70 -23.12
N LEU A 246 20.85 -25.42 -22.75
CA LEU A 246 21.44 -24.30 -23.48
C LEU A 246 22.54 -23.69 -22.60
N TYR A 247 23.64 -23.27 -23.22
CA TYR A 247 24.75 -22.58 -22.58
C TYR A 247 24.67 -21.10 -22.93
N LEU A 248 24.48 -20.27 -21.92
CA LEU A 248 24.44 -18.82 -22.01
C LEU A 248 25.79 -18.26 -21.56
N THR A 249 26.49 -17.57 -22.45
CA THR A 249 27.66 -16.75 -22.11
C THR A 249 27.28 -15.29 -22.16
N ILE A 250 27.77 -14.49 -21.21
CA ILE A 250 27.55 -13.04 -21.17
C ILE A 250 28.90 -12.32 -21.02
N VAL A 251 28.99 -11.14 -21.62
CA VAL A 251 30.05 -10.16 -21.43
C VAL A 251 29.37 -8.90 -20.89
N MET A 252 29.79 -8.49 -19.69
CA MET A 252 29.26 -7.32 -18.98
C MET A 252 30.33 -6.24 -18.87
N ASP A 253 29.94 -5.00 -19.13
CA ASP A 253 30.76 -3.84 -18.76
C ASP A 253 30.56 -3.50 -17.28
N LEU A 254 31.64 -3.38 -16.50
CA LEU A 254 31.54 -3.11 -15.06
C LEU A 254 31.11 -1.69 -14.73
N PHE A 255 31.28 -0.73 -15.65
CA PHE A 255 30.92 0.67 -15.45
C PHE A 255 29.42 0.83 -15.17
N ASP A 256 28.60 0.41 -16.13
CA ASP A 256 27.15 0.59 -16.14
C ASP A 256 26.38 -0.72 -15.87
N ARG A 257 27.10 -1.83 -15.67
CA ARG A 257 26.56 -3.20 -15.50
C ARG A 257 25.81 -3.71 -16.72
N LYS A 258 25.97 -3.11 -17.90
CA LYS A 258 25.27 -3.52 -19.11
C LYS A 258 25.83 -4.84 -19.63
N ILE A 259 24.94 -5.76 -20.02
CA ILE A 259 25.34 -6.91 -20.83
C ILE A 259 25.52 -6.41 -22.25
N ILE A 260 26.78 -6.25 -22.65
CA ILE A 260 27.16 -5.69 -23.95
C ILE A 260 27.34 -6.78 -25.01
N GLY A 261 27.52 -8.03 -24.62
CA GLY A 261 27.55 -9.16 -25.54
C GLY A 261 27.07 -10.43 -24.86
N TRP A 262 26.43 -11.32 -25.62
CA TRP A 262 26.02 -12.62 -25.09
C TRP A 262 25.80 -13.62 -26.23
N SER A 263 25.85 -14.91 -25.90
CA SER A 263 25.57 -15.99 -26.84
C SER A 263 24.80 -17.12 -26.18
N LEU A 264 23.96 -17.82 -26.95
CA LEU A 264 23.12 -18.89 -26.44
C LEU A 264 23.17 -20.11 -27.37
N SER A 265 23.87 -21.17 -26.93
CA SER A 265 24.20 -22.33 -27.76
C SER A 265 23.75 -23.65 -27.14
N THR A 266 23.60 -24.69 -27.95
CA THR A 266 23.42 -26.08 -27.48
C THR A 266 24.75 -26.79 -27.22
N LYS A 267 25.88 -26.19 -27.63
CA LYS A 267 27.24 -26.72 -27.46
C LYS A 267 28.06 -25.79 -26.57
N MET A 268 28.83 -26.36 -25.65
CA MET A 268 29.70 -25.63 -24.73
C MET A 268 31.13 -25.50 -25.28
N SER A 269 31.27 -25.05 -26.54
CA SER A 269 32.57 -24.85 -27.19
C SER A 269 32.86 -23.36 -27.36
N THR A 270 34.15 -22.98 -27.32
CA THR A 270 34.62 -21.61 -27.53
C THR A 270 33.98 -20.94 -28.75
N LYS A 271 33.98 -21.63 -29.91
CA LYS A 271 33.40 -21.12 -31.17
C LYS A 271 31.89 -20.88 -31.10
N ALA A 272 31.18 -21.58 -30.22
CA ALA A 272 29.74 -21.48 -30.10
C ALA A 272 29.29 -20.61 -28.92
N THR A 273 30.19 -20.29 -27.99
CA THR A 273 29.86 -19.58 -26.75
C THR A 273 30.68 -18.29 -26.55
N THR A 274 31.92 -18.40 -26.08
CA THR A 274 32.73 -17.25 -25.65
C THR A 274 33.12 -16.33 -26.81
N LEU A 275 33.47 -16.89 -27.97
CA LEU A 275 33.87 -16.09 -29.14
C LEU A 275 32.70 -15.25 -29.70
N PRO A 276 31.50 -15.81 -29.98
CA PRO A 276 30.36 -14.99 -30.41
C PRO A 276 29.93 -13.92 -29.39
N ALA A 277 30.02 -14.21 -28.08
CA ALA A 277 29.68 -13.24 -27.05
C ALA A 277 30.69 -12.07 -27.02
N TRP A 278 31.98 -12.36 -27.21
CA TRP A 278 33.03 -11.36 -27.36
C TRP A 278 32.83 -10.50 -28.62
N GLU A 279 32.59 -11.11 -29.78
CA GLU A 279 32.35 -10.39 -31.04
C GLU A 279 31.17 -9.42 -30.93
N MET A 280 30.07 -9.87 -30.30
CA MET A 280 28.93 -9.02 -30.01
C MET A 280 29.29 -7.85 -29.08
N ALA A 281 30.10 -8.10 -28.03
CA ALA A 281 30.53 -7.08 -27.08
C ALA A 281 31.36 -5.98 -27.76
N VAL A 282 32.33 -6.36 -28.59
CA VAL A 282 33.17 -5.41 -29.34
C VAL A 282 32.34 -4.55 -30.29
N ASN A 283 31.35 -5.15 -30.96
CA ASN A 283 30.45 -4.42 -31.85
C ASN A 283 29.55 -3.42 -31.09
N ASN A 284 29.13 -3.77 -29.89
CA ASN A 284 28.22 -2.95 -29.09
C ASN A 284 28.93 -1.89 -28.23
N ARG A 285 30.21 -2.09 -27.91
CA ARG A 285 31.01 -1.16 -27.10
C ARG A 285 32.43 -1.08 -27.63
N LYS A 286 32.76 0.05 -28.25
CA LYS A 286 34.10 0.30 -28.79
C LYS A 286 35.14 0.31 -27.68
N ILE A 287 36.27 -0.36 -27.95
CA ILE A 287 37.44 -0.37 -27.08
C ILE A 287 38.37 0.75 -27.57
N THR A 288 38.47 1.84 -26.80
CA THR A 288 39.28 3.03 -27.16
C THR A 288 40.55 3.17 -26.33
N LYS A 289 40.61 2.52 -25.17
CA LYS A 289 41.73 2.52 -24.22
C LYS A 289 42.04 1.09 -23.78
N ASP A 290 42.96 0.95 -22.84
CA ASP A 290 43.27 -0.33 -22.21
C ASP A 290 42.04 -0.94 -21.54
N LEU A 291 41.74 -2.19 -21.90
CA LEU A 291 40.62 -2.97 -21.40
C LEU A 291 41.15 -4.18 -20.61
N ILE A 292 40.63 -4.38 -19.41
CA ILE A 292 40.77 -5.66 -18.70
C ILE A 292 39.59 -6.56 -19.08
N PHE A 293 39.89 -7.71 -19.69
CA PHE A 293 38.89 -8.78 -19.87
C PHE A 293 39.06 -9.84 -18.79
N HIS A 294 38.09 -9.95 -17.89
CA HIS A 294 38.11 -10.86 -16.76
C HIS A 294 37.13 -12.03 -16.93
N SER A 295 37.59 -13.26 -16.74
CA SER A 295 36.74 -14.46 -16.75
C SER A 295 37.06 -15.39 -15.57
N ASP A 296 36.27 -16.45 -15.44
CA ASP A 296 36.69 -17.61 -14.66
C ASP A 296 37.84 -18.37 -15.39
N ARG A 297 38.25 -19.49 -14.81
CA ARG A 297 39.26 -20.38 -15.41
C ARG A 297 38.66 -21.42 -16.35
N GLY A 298 37.44 -21.26 -16.87
CA GLY A 298 36.80 -22.25 -17.70
C GLY A 298 37.59 -22.56 -18.99
N ILE A 299 37.52 -23.82 -19.44
CA ILE A 299 38.25 -24.31 -20.63
C ILE A 299 37.96 -23.48 -21.89
N GLN A 300 36.76 -22.89 -22.00
CA GLN A 300 36.37 -22.06 -23.13
C GLN A 300 37.15 -20.74 -23.19
N TYR A 301 37.53 -20.19 -22.03
CA TYR A 301 38.34 -18.97 -21.91
C TYR A 301 39.84 -19.25 -22.00
N ALA A 302 40.27 -20.43 -21.53
CA ALA A 302 41.66 -20.88 -21.64
C ALA A 302 41.98 -21.52 -23.02
N ASN A 303 41.01 -21.57 -23.94
CA ASN A 303 41.19 -22.14 -25.27
C ASN A 303 42.04 -21.25 -26.17
N LYS A 304 42.97 -21.84 -26.93
CA LYS A 304 43.91 -21.12 -27.82
C LYS A 304 43.21 -20.18 -28.82
N ILE A 305 42.05 -20.56 -29.36
CA ILE A 305 41.31 -19.70 -30.30
C ILE A 305 40.86 -18.42 -29.59
N PHE A 306 40.32 -18.55 -28.38
CA PHE A 306 39.86 -17.40 -27.62
C PHE A 306 41.01 -16.53 -27.14
N THR A 307 42.06 -17.14 -26.59
CA THR A 307 43.24 -16.40 -26.12
C THR A 307 43.91 -15.65 -27.25
N ASN A 308 44.12 -16.28 -28.41
CA ASN A 308 44.69 -15.62 -29.59
C ASN A 308 43.79 -14.48 -30.11
N THR A 309 42.46 -14.65 -30.00
CA THR A 309 41.53 -13.59 -30.39
C THR A 309 41.62 -12.39 -29.46
N LEU A 310 41.77 -12.58 -28.15
CA LEU A 310 41.96 -11.47 -27.22
C LEU A 310 43.34 -10.82 -27.37
N ASP A 311 44.39 -11.64 -27.53
CA ASP A 311 45.76 -11.17 -27.65
C ASP A 311 46.01 -10.42 -28.98
N SER A 312 45.13 -10.55 -29.99
CA SER A 312 45.21 -9.74 -31.21
C SER A 312 44.83 -8.28 -30.98
N TYR A 313 44.12 -7.97 -29.89
CA TYR A 313 43.83 -6.61 -29.44
C TYR A 313 44.92 -6.16 -28.47
N LYS A 314 45.87 -5.34 -28.93
CA LYS A 314 47.01 -4.88 -28.11
C LYS A 314 46.62 -4.17 -26.82
N CYS A 315 45.44 -3.54 -26.79
CA CYS A 315 44.89 -2.85 -25.63
C CYS A 315 44.15 -3.78 -24.65
N VAL A 316 44.01 -5.08 -24.94
CA VAL A 316 43.26 -6.01 -24.10
C VAL A 316 44.19 -6.80 -23.22
N ARG A 317 44.04 -6.63 -21.90
CA ARG A 317 44.72 -7.42 -20.89
C ARG A 317 43.79 -8.48 -20.31
N ARG A 318 44.15 -9.74 -20.49
CA ARG A 318 43.41 -10.86 -19.89
C ARG A 318 43.62 -10.93 -18.39
N SER A 319 42.56 -11.29 -17.67
CA SER A 319 42.55 -11.58 -16.24
C SER A 319 41.70 -12.81 -15.99
N MET A 320 42.11 -13.70 -15.09
CA MET A 320 41.29 -14.84 -14.70
C MET A 320 41.14 -14.95 -13.19
N SER A 321 40.01 -15.48 -12.73
CA SER A 321 39.78 -15.78 -11.32
C SER A 321 40.85 -16.72 -10.75
N ARG A 322 41.12 -16.63 -9.45
CA ARG A 322 41.98 -17.60 -8.75
C ARG A 322 41.28 -18.96 -8.68
N LYS A 323 42.06 -20.03 -8.52
CA LYS A 323 41.53 -21.40 -8.40
C LYS A 323 40.51 -21.44 -7.25
N GLN A 324 39.33 -22.01 -7.51
CA GLN A 324 38.23 -22.17 -6.55
C GLN A 324 37.77 -20.86 -5.85
N ASN A 325 38.02 -19.70 -6.46
CA ASN A 325 37.66 -18.40 -5.87
C ASN A 325 36.50 -17.75 -6.63
N HIS A 326 35.29 -18.23 -6.37
CA HIS A 326 34.05 -17.75 -7.01
C HIS A 326 33.82 -16.23 -6.82
N THR A 327 34.28 -15.69 -5.68
CA THR A 327 34.16 -14.25 -5.38
C THR A 327 34.99 -13.34 -6.30
N ASP A 328 35.95 -13.88 -7.05
CA ASP A 328 36.71 -13.10 -8.04
C ASP A 328 35.86 -12.70 -9.25
N ASN A 329 34.76 -13.40 -9.54
CA ASN A 329 33.80 -13.08 -10.61
C ASN A 329 32.38 -12.77 -10.08
N ALA A 330 32.28 -12.28 -8.84
CA ALA A 330 31.02 -12.12 -8.11
C ALA A 330 29.94 -11.29 -8.84
N VAL A 331 30.32 -10.36 -9.73
CA VAL A 331 29.39 -9.52 -10.49
C VAL A 331 28.61 -10.36 -11.51
N SER A 332 29.31 -11.22 -12.26
CA SER A 332 28.70 -12.14 -13.23
C SER A 332 27.83 -13.17 -12.52
N GLU A 333 28.30 -13.69 -11.38
CA GLU A 333 27.51 -14.61 -10.54
C GLU A 333 26.22 -13.96 -10.03
N SER A 334 26.29 -12.70 -9.60
CA SER A 334 25.13 -11.91 -9.17
C SER A 334 24.11 -11.71 -10.29
N PHE A 335 24.60 -11.48 -11.52
CA PHE A 335 23.76 -11.46 -12.72
C PHE A 335 23.05 -12.80 -12.91
N PHE A 336 23.80 -13.92 -12.97
CA PHE A 336 23.19 -15.23 -13.18
C PHE A 336 22.25 -15.66 -12.07
N SER A 337 22.53 -15.27 -10.83
CA SER A 337 21.61 -15.45 -9.70
C SER A 337 20.29 -14.72 -9.93
N SER A 338 20.35 -13.45 -10.38
CA SER A 338 19.16 -12.67 -10.69
C SER A 338 18.40 -13.25 -11.89
N PHE A 339 19.12 -13.55 -12.98
CA PHE A 339 18.59 -14.16 -14.20
C PHE A 339 17.84 -15.46 -13.91
N LYS A 340 18.47 -16.39 -13.18
CA LYS A 340 17.84 -17.68 -12.85
C LYS A 340 16.57 -17.48 -12.01
N LYS A 341 16.57 -16.56 -11.05
CA LYS A 341 15.39 -16.32 -10.18
C LYS A 341 14.26 -15.56 -10.88
N GLU A 342 14.60 -14.61 -11.75
CA GLU A 342 13.63 -13.74 -12.43
C GLU A 342 13.06 -14.34 -13.73
N LEU A 343 13.80 -15.25 -14.38
CA LEU A 343 13.39 -15.90 -15.63
C LEU A 343 13.19 -17.42 -15.51
N ILE A 344 14.21 -18.15 -15.02
CA ILE A 344 14.26 -19.61 -15.12
C ILE A 344 13.46 -20.34 -14.03
N ASN A 345 13.39 -19.79 -12.81
CA ASN A 345 12.78 -20.44 -11.64
C ASN A 345 11.23 -20.36 -11.65
N ARG A 346 10.65 -20.52 -12.84
CA ARG A 346 9.24 -20.79 -13.09
C ARG A 346 9.16 -22.31 -13.17
N ASN A 347 8.31 -22.99 -12.40
CA ASN A 347 8.24 -24.46 -12.25
C ASN A 347 7.90 -25.25 -13.56
N LYS A 348 8.28 -24.77 -14.73
CA LYS A 348 8.00 -25.33 -16.05
C LYS A 348 9.23 -25.17 -16.94
N LEU A 349 9.75 -26.29 -17.43
CA LEU A 349 10.78 -26.29 -18.47
C LEU A 349 10.19 -25.83 -19.80
N LEU A 350 10.95 -25.03 -20.55
CA LEU A 350 10.52 -24.51 -21.85
C LEU A 350 11.28 -25.19 -22.99
N PRO A 351 10.70 -25.32 -24.19
CA PRO A 351 11.43 -25.70 -25.40
C PRO A 351 12.53 -24.71 -25.73
N ARG A 352 13.60 -25.17 -26.39
CA ARG A 352 14.76 -24.33 -26.77
C ARG A 352 14.37 -23.07 -27.53
N LYS A 353 13.41 -23.15 -28.46
CA LYS A 353 12.95 -21.99 -29.25
C LYS A 353 12.36 -20.90 -28.35
N GLN A 354 11.47 -21.28 -27.43
CA GLN A 354 10.88 -20.34 -26.49
C GLN A 354 11.93 -19.79 -25.52
N MET A 355 12.81 -20.64 -25.00
CA MET A 355 13.85 -20.21 -24.07
C MET A 355 14.79 -19.17 -24.71
N ARG A 356 15.11 -19.29 -26.01
CA ARG A 356 15.90 -18.28 -26.73
C ARG A 356 15.21 -16.92 -26.76
N ALA A 357 13.91 -16.88 -27.10
CA ALA A 357 13.13 -15.65 -27.11
C ALA A 357 13.05 -15.03 -25.70
N ASP A 358 12.81 -15.85 -24.68
CA ASP A 358 12.74 -15.42 -23.29
C ASP A 358 14.07 -14.85 -22.77
N VAL A 359 15.21 -15.45 -23.15
CA VAL A 359 16.56 -14.95 -22.81
C VAL A 359 16.84 -13.62 -23.50
N TYR A 360 16.55 -13.52 -24.80
CA TYR A 360 16.68 -12.28 -25.56
C TYR A 360 15.88 -11.15 -24.90
N GLU A 361 14.59 -11.38 -24.66
CA GLU A 361 13.69 -10.41 -24.02
C GLU A 361 14.18 -10.04 -22.61
N TYR A 362 14.75 -11.00 -21.87
CA TYR A 362 15.31 -10.74 -20.56
C TYR A 362 16.54 -9.84 -20.61
N ILE A 363 17.51 -10.12 -21.48
CA ILE A 363 18.77 -9.37 -21.51
C ILE A 363 18.56 -8.00 -22.15
N GLU A 364 18.02 -7.97 -23.37
CA GLU A 364 17.96 -6.76 -24.19
C GLU A 364 16.92 -5.75 -23.71
N ASN A 365 15.73 -6.23 -23.34
CA ASN A 365 14.61 -5.34 -23.03
C ASN A 365 14.38 -5.19 -21.54
N TRP A 366 14.56 -6.25 -20.75
CA TRP A 366 14.37 -6.16 -19.31
C TRP A 366 15.62 -5.66 -18.58
N TYR A 367 16.72 -6.41 -18.62
CA TYR A 367 17.91 -6.16 -17.82
C TYR A 367 18.64 -4.88 -18.25
N ASN A 368 18.86 -4.72 -19.55
CA ASN A 368 19.61 -3.58 -20.08
C ASN A 368 18.81 -2.26 -20.08
N LYS A 369 17.49 -2.29 -20.31
CA LYS A 369 16.68 -1.06 -20.47
C LYS A 369 15.86 -0.68 -19.24
N LYS A 370 15.15 -1.64 -18.64
CA LYS A 370 14.10 -1.36 -17.64
C LYS A 370 14.50 -1.66 -16.20
N ARG A 371 15.50 -2.52 -15.98
CA ARG A 371 15.84 -3.00 -14.65
C ARG A 371 16.59 -1.93 -13.85
N ARG A 372 16.09 -1.64 -12.65
CA ARG A 372 16.80 -0.83 -11.64
C ARG A 372 17.88 -1.65 -10.93
N HIS A 373 19.09 -1.12 -10.88
CA HIS A 373 20.28 -1.77 -10.34
C HIS A 373 20.73 -1.12 -9.03
N SER A 374 20.92 -1.90 -7.97
CA SER A 374 21.34 -1.38 -6.67
C SER A 374 22.73 -0.75 -6.71
N PHE A 375 23.65 -1.33 -7.50
CA PHE A 375 24.99 -0.79 -7.71
C PHE A 375 24.97 0.62 -8.32
N LEU A 376 24.01 0.90 -9.22
CA LEU A 376 23.83 2.20 -9.87
C LEU A 376 22.94 3.15 -9.04
N GLY A 377 22.81 2.92 -7.73
CA GLY A 377 21.94 3.72 -6.87
C GLY A 377 20.46 3.60 -7.20
N TYR A 378 20.02 2.41 -7.63
CA TYR A 378 18.65 2.10 -8.07
C TYR A 378 18.18 2.84 -9.33
N LYS A 379 19.12 3.25 -10.18
CA LYS A 379 18.84 3.74 -11.53
C LYS A 379 18.75 2.60 -12.54
N THR A 380 18.07 2.85 -13.66
CA THR A 380 18.28 2.06 -14.88
C THR A 380 19.65 2.39 -15.48
N ILE A 381 20.13 1.56 -16.40
CA ILE A 381 21.39 1.80 -17.11
C ILE A 381 21.31 3.13 -17.87
N GLU A 382 20.22 3.37 -18.57
CA GLU A 382 19.99 4.62 -19.31
C GLU A 382 19.97 5.86 -18.38
N GLU A 383 19.29 5.78 -17.23
CA GLU A 383 19.28 6.86 -16.23
C GLU A 383 20.68 7.12 -15.66
N PHE A 384 21.51 6.07 -15.49
CA PHE A 384 22.88 6.20 -15.01
C PHE A 384 23.79 6.81 -16.08
N ASP A 385 23.73 6.30 -17.31
CA ASP A 385 24.55 6.76 -18.43
C ASP A 385 24.28 8.23 -18.76
N LYS A 386 23.03 8.68 -18.74
CA LYS A 386 22.66 10.10 -18.95
C LYS A 386 23.32 11.06 -17.97
N ILE A 387 23.74 10.59 -16.79
CA ILE A 387 24.37 11.42 -15.76
C ILE A 387 25.89 11.34 -15.84
N ASN A 388 26.45 10.20 -16.24
CA ASN A 388 27.89 9.91 -16.10
C ASN A 388 28.65 9.86 -17.43
N LEU A 389 27.97 9.92 -18.58
CA LEU A 389 28.58 9.96 -19.91
C LEU A 389 28.42 11.32 -20.61
N ILE A 390 28.13 12.39 -19.83
CA ILE A 390 28.13 13.78 -20.33
C ILE A 390 29.56 14.24 -20.57
#